data_AF-A0A8J7PP67-F1
#
_entry.id   AF-A0A8J7PP67-F1
#
_cell.length_a   1.000
_cell.length_b   1.000
_cell.length_c   1.000
_cell.angle_alpha   90.00
_cell.angle_beta   90.00
_cell.angle_gamma   90.00
#
_symmetry.space_group_name_H-M   'P 1'
#
loop_
_entity.id
_entity.type
_entity.pdbx_description
1 polymer ?
#
loop_
_entity_poly.entity_id
_entity_poly.type
_entity_poly.pdbx_seq_one_letter_code
_entity_poly.pdbx_strand_id
1 'polypeptide(L)' 'VRGERNEPLFVLWTAEKLAQLRNTSLDEVVAQTTANAEQLFAI' A
#
# COMPACT_ATOMS: atom_id res chain seq x y z
N VAL A 1 17.24 2.24 4.04
CA VAL A 1 18.28 3.24 3.71
C VAL A 1 18.41 3.35 2.19
N ARG A 2 18.71 4.52 1.62
CA ARG A 2 18.83 4.67 0.15
C ARG A 2 19.96 3.75 -0.34
N GLY A 3 19.64 2.81 -1.23
CA GLY A 3 20.58 1.83 -1.76
C GLY A 3 20.48 0.42 -1.15
N GLU A 4 19.64 0.21 -0.13
CA GLU A 4 19.32 -1.13 0.36
C GLU A 4 18.26 -1.83 -0.50
N ARG A 5 18.20 -3.18 -0.41
CA ARG A 5 17.17 -3.97 -1.07
C ARG A 5 15.80 -3.61 -0.49
N ASN A 6 14.84 -3.34 -1.39
CA ASN A 6 13.45 -3.17 -1.01
C ASN A 6 12.81 -4.55 -0.73
N GLU A 7 12.07 -4.66 0.36
CA GLU A 7 11.38 -5.89 0.78
C GLU A 7 9.86 -5.71 0.69
N PRO A 8 9.08 -6.78 0.47
CA PRO A 8 7.61 -6.71 0.46
C PRO A 8 7.00 -6.11 1.73
N LEU A 9 7.65 -6.29 2.89
CA LEU A 9 7.22 -5.71 4.17
C LEU A 9 7.16 -4.17 4.12
N PHE A 10 7.95 -3.52 3.26
CA PHE A 10 8.00 -2.06 3.15
C PHE A 10 6.83 -1.46 2.36
N VAL A 11 5.94 -2.29 1.82
CA VAL A 11 4.68 -1.83 1.22
C VAL A 11 3.81 -1.10 2.25
N LEU A 12 3.90 -1.47 3.54
CA LEU A 12 3.22 -0.77 4.63
C LEU A 12 3.57 0.73 4.68
N TRP A 13 4.86 1.08 4.60
CA TRP A 13 5.30 2.48 4.60
C TRP A 13 4.82 3.25 3.37
N THR A 14 4.65 2.55 2.24
CA THR A 14 4.08 3.13 1.03
C THR A 14 2.60 3.45 1.23
N ALA A 15 1.83 2.53 1.83
CA ALA A 15 0.41 2.73 2.13
C ALA A 15 0.20 3.86 3.14
N GLU A 16 1.01 3.93 4.20
CA GLU A 16 0.99 5.03 5.18
C GLU A 16 1.26 6.38 4.52
N LYS A 17 2.28 6.44 3.64
CA LYS A 17 2.60 7.67 2.93
C LYS A 17 1.48 8.07 1.97
N LEU A 18 0.86 7.10 1.31
CA LEU A 18 -0.27 7.33 0.42
C LEU A 18 -1.48 7.88 1.18
N ALA A 19 -1.80 7.31 2.34
CA ALA A 19 -2.90 7.76 3.19
C ALA A 19 -2.73 9.25 3.59
N GLN A 20 -1.52 9.64 3.99
CA GLN A 20 -1.18 11.04 4.29
C GLN A 20 -1.35 11.96 3.08
N LEU A 21 -0.86 11.55 1.90
CA LEU A 21 -0.96 12.36 0.68
C LEU A 21 -2.41 12.51 0.18
N ARG A 22 -3.26 11.53 0.48
CA ARG A 22 -4.66 11.47 0.02
C ARG A 22 -5.65 11.93 1.09
N ASN A 23 -5.17 12.34 2.26
CA ASN A 23 -5.99 12.75 3.41
C ASN A 23 -7.08 11.72 3.76
N THR A 24 -6.68 10.45 3.79
CA THR A 24 -7.52 9.27 4.09
C THR A 24 -6.84 8.42 5.16
N SER A 25 -7.51 7.37 5.63
CA SER A 25 -6.96 6.43 6.61
C SER A 25 -6.10 5.35 5.93
N LEU A 26 -5.18 4.76 6.70
CA LEU A 26 -4.41 3.60 6.25
C LEU A 26 -5.34 2.42 5.94
N ASP A 27 -6.35 2.18 6.77
CA ASP A 27 -7.30 1.08 6.61
C ASP A 27 -8.09 1.20 5.29
N GLU A 28 -8.50 2.42 4.93
CA GLU A 28 -9.20 2.67 3.66
C GLU A 28 -8.29 2.40 2.45
N VAL A 29 -7.02 2.82 2.53
CA VAL A 29 -6.03 2.50 1.48
C VAL A 29 -5.83 0.99 1.37
N VAL A 30 -5.68 0.28 2.48
CA VAL A 30 -5.51 -1.18 2.49
C VAL A 30 -6.74 -1.87 1.90
N ALA A 31 -7.95 -1.52 2.36
CA ALA A 31 -9.18 -2.12 1.86
C ALA A 31 -9.35 -1.93 0.35
N GLN A 32 -9.17 -0.69 -0.13
CA GLN A 32 -9.34 -0.38 -1.54
C GLN A 32 -8.26 -1.02 -2.43
N THR A 33 -7.01 -1.02 -1.99
CA THR A 33 -5.90 -1.57 -2.79
C THR A 33 -5.93 -3.09 -2.83
N THR A 34 -6.31 -3.75 -1.74
CA THR A 34 -6.52 -5.20 -1.70
C THR A 34 -7.65 -5.60 -2.64
N ALA A 35 -8.83 -4.98 -2.54
CA ALA A 35 -9.96 -5.29 -3.41
C ALA A 35 -9.62 -5.09 -4.90
N ASN A 36 -8.86 -4.02 -5.21
CA ASN A 36 -8.40 -3.77 -6.58
C ASN A 36 -7.43 -4.84 -7.07
N ALA A 37 -6.51 -5.31 -6.21
CA ALA A 37 -5.55 -6.35 -6.55
C ALA A 37 -6.23 -7.70 -6.75
N GLU A 38 -7.16 -8.07 -5.88
CA GLU A 38 -8.01 -9.27 -6.01
C GLU A 38 -8.76 -9.27 -7.34
N GLN A 39 -9.41 -8.15 -7.68
CA GLN A 39 -10.13 -8.02 -8.95
C GLN A 39 -9.19 -8.08 -10.17
N LEU A 40 -8.03 -7.39 -10.11
CA LEU A 40 -7.11 -7.30 -11.24
C LEU A 40 -6.37 -8.61 -11.52
N PHE A 41 -5.97 -9.31 -10.46
CA PHE A 41 -5.16 -10.52 -10.55
C PHE A 41 -5.97 -11.81 -10.40
N ALA A 42 -7.27 -11.71 -10.13
CA ALA A 42 -8.18 -12.84 -9.91
C ALA A 42 -7.67 -13.81 -8.83
N ILE A 43 -7.30 -13.25 -7.68
CA ILE A 43 -6.82 -13.98 -6.48
C ILE A 43 -7.84 -13.95 -5.36
#